data_AF-A0A382C7H3-F1
#
_entry.id   AF-A0A382C7H3-F1
#
_cell.length_a   1.000
_cell.length_b   1.000
_cell.length_c   1.000
_cell.angle_alpha   90.00
_cell.angle_beta   90.00
_cell.angle_gamma   90.00
#
_symmetry.space_group_name_H-M   'P 1'
#
loop_
_entity.id
_entity.type
_entity.pdbx_description
1 polymer ?
#
loop_
_entity_poly.entity_id
_entity_poly.type
_entity_poly.pdbx_seq_one_letter_code
_entity_poly.pdbx_strand_id
1 'polypeptide(L)'
;MEDQVLYLVLAGLFGLFMAWGIGANDVANAMATSIGSGALTIRQAILVAAIFEFSGAVLAGGEVTSTIRRGIIDSSYVAGDPEVLIFGMLAALLAAAVWLLVASR
;
A
#
# COMPACT_ATOMS: atom_id res chain seq x y z
N MET A 1 12.64 -21.05 -11.47
CA MET A 1 11.23 -21.19 -11.03
C MET A 1 11.09 -20.96 -9.54
N GLU A 2 11.99 -21.49 -8.69
CA GLU A 2 11.97 -21.24 -7.24
C GLU A 2 12.12 -19.75 -6.88
N ASP A 3 13.06 -19.03 -7.49
CA ASP A 3 13.30 -17.61 -7.17
C ASP A 3 12.10 -16.72 -7.52
N GLN A 4 11.41 -17.03 -8.61
CA GLN A 4 10.25 -16.27 -9.07
C GLN A 4 9.06 -16.42 -8.11
N VAL A 5 8.85 -17.63 -7.57
CA VAL A 5 7.84 -17.88 -6.54
C VAL A 5 8.23 -17.15 -5.26
N LEU A 6 9.51 -17.19 -4.87
CA LEU A 6 10.02 -16.47 -3.71
C LEU A 6 9.76 -14.96 -3.81
N TYR A 7 10.06 -14.34 -4.95
CA TYR A 7 9.80 -12.92 -5.17
C TYR A 7 8.32 -12.57 -5.07
N LEU A 8 7.42 -13.40 -5.60
CA LEU A 8 5.98 -13.20 -5.49
C LEU A 8 5.50 -13.30 -4.04
N VAL A 9 6.01 -14.27 -3.28
CA VAL A 9 5.67 -14.43 -1.85
C VAL A 9 6.14 -13.21 -1.07
N LEU A 10 7.38 -12.75 -1.29
CA LEU A 10 7.91 -11.55 -0.63
C LEU A 10 7.13 -10.29 -1.01
N ALA A 11 6.81 -10.11 -2.29
CA ALA A 11 6.00 -8.99 -2.75
C ALA A 11 4.60 -9.00 -2.11
N GLY A 12 3.98 -10.17 -2.01
CA GLY A 12 2.69 -10.34 -1.33
C GLY A 12 2.78 -10.00 0.16
N LEU A 13 3.79 -10.48 0.86
CA LEU A 13 4.00 -10.19 2.29
C LEU A 13 4.27 -8.70 2.54
N PHE A 14 5.19 -8.09 1.80
CA PHE A 14 5.53 -6.67 1.97
C PHE A 14 4.39 -5.77 1.51
N GLY A 15 3.69 -6.13 0.44
CA GLY A 15 2.51 -5.42 -0.04
C GLY A 15 1.37 -5.46 0.98
N LEU A 16 1.08 -6.62 1.59
CA LEU A 16 0.09 -6.72 2.66
C LEU A 16 0.49 -5.91 3.89
N PHE A 17 1.77 -5.94 4.26
CA PHE A 17 2.27 -5.15 5.38
C PHE A 17 2.12 -3.64 5.13
N MET A 18 2.46 -3.18 3.91
CA MET A 18 2.28 -1.79 3.50
C MET A 18 0.80 -1.40 3.48
N ALA A 19 -0.07 -2.22 2.87
CA ALA A 19 -1.51 -1.95 2.75
C ALA A 19 -2.18 -1.83 4.13
N TRP A 20 -1.78 -2.68 5.09
CA TRP A 20 -2.24 -2.57 6.46
C TRP A 20 -1.80 -1.26 7.13
N GLY A 21 -0.53 -0.86 6.94
CA GLY A 21 -0.01 0.40 7.46
C GLY A 21 -0.72 1.63 6.89
N ILE A 22 -0.99 1.63 5.58
CA ILE A 22 -1.78 2.68 4.91
C ILE A 22 -3.18 2.75 5.52
N GLY A 23 -3.89 1.61 5.59
CA GLY A 23 -5.25 1.60 6.15
C GLY A 23 -5.31 2.09 7.59
N ALA A 24 -4.33 1.74 8.43
CA ALA A 24 -4.28 2.22 9.81
C ALA A 24 -4.08 3.75 9.90
N ASN A 25 -3.18 4.31 9.08
CA ASN A 25 -2.90 5.74 9.07
C ASN A 25 -4.05 6.55 8.44
N ASP A 26 -4.55 6.10 7.29
CA ASP A 26 -5.51 6.83 6.47
C ASP A 26 -6.91 6.84 7.10
N VAL A 27 -7.33 5.76 7.77
CA VAL A 27 -8.60 5.75 8.51
C VAL A 27 -8.61 6.82 9.59
N ALA A 28 -7.50 7.01 10.31
CA ALA A 28 -7.39 8.06 11.31
C ALA A 28 -7.52 9.45 10.65
N ASN A 29 -6.85 9.67 9.53
CA ASN A 29 -6.90 10.94 8.80
C ASN A 29 -8.30 11.25 8.22
N ALA A 30 -8.99 10.23 7.68
CA ALA A 30 -10.28 10.41 7.03
C ALA A 30 -11.46 10.49 8.01
N MET A 31 -11.41 9.74 9.12
CA MET A 31 -12.56 9.56 10.02
C MET A 31 -12.45 10.31 11.35
N ALA A 32 -11.31 10.95 11.66
CA ALA A 32 -11.13 11.68 12.93
C ALA A 32 -12.18 12.77 13.17
N THR A 33 -12.61 13.48 12.13
CA THR A 33 -13.63 14.54 12.26
C THR A 33 -15.02 13.98 12.52
N SER A 34 -15.40 12.90 11.81
CA SER A 34 -16.69 12.22 11.99
C SER A 34 -16.81 11.55 13.36
N ILE A 35 -15.71 10.98 13.86
CA ILE A 35 -15.65 10.42 15.22
C ILE A 35 -15.63 11.54 16.26
N GLY A 36 -14.78 12.55 16.08
CA GLY A 36 -14.61 13.66 17.03
C GLY A 36 -15.84 14.56 17.18
N SER A 37 -16.67 14.66 16.14
CA SER A 37 -17.98 15.37 16.19
C SER A 37 -19.11 14.53 16.80
N GLY A 38 -18.88 13.24 17.07
CA GLY A 38 -19.90 12.32 17.57
C GLY A 38 -20.89 11.84 16.50
N ALA A 39 -20.66 12.14 15.22
CA ALA A 39 -21.52 11.68 14.12
C ALA A 39 -21.44 10.17 13.91
N LEU A 40 -20.25 9.58 14.14
CA LEU A 40 -20.02 8.14 14.06
C LEU A 40 -19.27 7.64 15.29
N THR A 41 -19.62 6.44 15.75
CA THR A 41 -18.77 5.69 16.68
C THR A 41 -17.55 5.12 15.95
N ILE A 42 -16.48 4.83 16.70
CA ILE A 42 -15.25 4.22 16.15
C ILE A 42 -15.56 2.96 15.34
N ARG A 43 -16.46 2.10 15.84
CA ARG A 43 -16.85 0.86 15.15
C ARG A 43 -17.53 1.12 13.81
N GLN A 44 -18.41 2.12 13.75
CA GLN A 44 -19.08 2.51 12.50
C GLN A 44 -18.08 3.10 11.51
N ALA A 45 -17.18 3.97 11.96
CA ALA A 45 -16.16 4.56 11.12
C ALA A 45 -15.24 3.50 10.48
N ILE A 46 -14.81 2.49 11.24
CA ILE A 46 -14.00 1.37 10.71
C ILE A 46 -14.76 0.58 9.65
N LEU A 47 -16.05 0.29 9.87
CA LEU A 47 -16.89 -0.43 8.92
C LEU A 47 -17.09 0.34 7.61
N VAL A 48 -17.37 1.64 7.72
CA VAL A 48 -17.49 2.54 6.57
C VAL A 48 -16.17 2.58 5.81
N ALA A 49 -15.06 2.84 6.49
CA ALA A 49 -13.77 2.91 5.85
C ALA A 49 -13.38 1.59 5.17
N ALA A 50 -13.59 0.43 5.81
CA ALA A 50 -13.31 -0.86 5.21
C ALA A 50 -14.05 -1.08 3.88
N ILE A 51 -15.33 -0.67 3.79
CA ILE A 51 -16.13 -0.81 2.57
C ILE A 51 -15.64 0.17 1.49
N PHE A 52 -15.49 1.45 1.84
CA PHE A 52 -15.20 2.49 0.85
C PHE A 52 -13.73 2.52 0.40
N GLU A 53 -12.76 2.27 1.30
CA GLU A 53 -11.34 2.13 0.94
C GLU A 53 -11.12 0.92 0.03
N PHE A 54 -11.72 -0.23 0.37
CA PHE A 54 -11.63 -1.41 -0.47
C PHE A 54 -12.30 -1.18 -1.84
N SER A 55 -13.49 -0.58 -1.86
CA SER A 55 -14.19 -0.27 -3.10
C SER A 55 -13.40 0.72 -3.95
N GLY A 56 -12.80 1.75 -3.35
CA GLY A 56 -11.94 2.72 -4.03
C GLY A 56 -10.70 2.05 -4.62
N ALA A 57 -10.03 1.18 -3.85
CA ALA A 57 -8.87 0.42 -4.33
C ALA A 57 -9.23 -0.47 -5.54
N VAL A 58 -10.38 -1.15 -5.51
CA VAL A 58 -10.82 -2.04 -6.61
C VAL A 58 -11.31 -1.25 -7.84
N LEU A 59 -12.10 -0.20 -7.64
CA LEU A 59 -12.77 0.53 -8.73
C LEU A 59 -11.86 1.59 -9.38
N ALA A 60 -10.96 2.21 -8.61
CA ALA A 60 -10.18 3.36 -9.04
C ALA A 60 -8.65 3.20 -8.86
N GLY A 61 -8.18 2.12 -8.21
CA GLY A 61 -6.74 1.94 -7.93
C GLY A 61 -5.85 1.65 -9.14
N GLY A 62 -6.44 1.27 -10.28
CA GLY A 62 -5.69 0.88 -11.49
C GLY A 62 -4.85 2.01 -12.10
N GLU A 63 -5.41 3.22 -12.20
CA GLU A 63 -4.74 4.40 -12.76
C GLU A 63 -3.55 4.85 -11.90
N VAL A 64 -3.73 4.88 -10.57
CA VAL A 64 -2.67 5.23 -9.62
C VAL A 64 -1.53 4.22 -9.69
N THR A 65 -1.85 2.92 -9.72
CA THR A 65 -0.86 1.85 -9.84
C THR A 65 -0.06 1.95 -11.15
N SER A 66 -0.73 2.28 -12.26
CA SER A 66 -0.07 2.48 -13.56
C SER A 66 0.92 3.65 -13.51
N THR A 67 0.54 4.73 -12.85
CA THR A 67 1.38 5.93 -12.67
C THR A 67 2.58 5.64 -11.79
N ILE A 68 2.42 4.97 -10.65
CA ILE A 68 3.53 4.61 -9.76
C ILE A 68 4.51 3.66 -10.46
N ARG A 69 4.01 2.66 -11.19
CA ARG A 69 4.86 1.68 -11.88
C ARG A 69 5.71 2.31 -12.98
N ARG A 70 5.16 3.25 -13.76
CA ARG A 70 5.82 3.81 -14.96
C ARG A 70 6.44 5.20 -14.76
N GLY A 71 5.97 5.94 -13.76
CA GLY A 71 6.34 7.34 -13.55
C GLY A 71 7.53 7.54 -12.60
N ILE A 72 7.95 6.51 -11.87
CA ILE A 72 9.01 6.65 -10.85
C ILE A 72 10.37 6.15 -11.35
N ILE A 73 10.42 4.98 -11.98
CA ILE A 73 11.66 4.38 -12.49
C ILE A 73 11.47 4.03 -13.97
N ASP A 74 12.37 4.52 -14.83
CA ASP A 74 12.44 4.05 -16.21
C ASP A 74 13.15 2.69 -16.26
N SER A 75 12.38 1.65 -16.61
CA SER A 75 12.87 0.28 -16.72
C SER A 75 13.95 0.09 -17.80
N SER A 76 14.11 1.03 -18.72
CA SER A 76 15.14 0.96 -19.77
C SER A 76 16.57 0.90 -19.18
N TYR A 77 16.81 1.58 -18.06
CA TYR A 77 18.11 1.59 -17.37
C TYR A 77 18.49 0.24 -16.74
N VAL A 78 17.52 -0.63 -16.50
CA VAL A 78 17.69 -1.95 -15.86
C VAL A 78 17.27 -3.10 -16.77
N ALA A 79 17.11 -2.84 -18.07
CA ALA A 79 16.66 -3.84 -19.04
C ALA A 79 17.63 -5.03 -19.18
N GLY A 80 18.91 -4.83 -18.87
CA GLY A 80 19.94 -5.88 -18.88
C GLY A 80 19.95 -6.76 -17.63
N ASP A 81 19.31 -6.33 -16.54
CA ASP A 81 19.21 -7.07 -15.28
C ASP A 81 17.88 -6.77 -14.56
N PRO A 82 16.80 -7.51 -14.89
CA PRO A 82 15.49 -7.30 -14.29
C PRO A 82 15.42 -7.57 -12.77
N GLU A 83 16.36 -8.32 -12.20
CA GLU A 83 16.35 -8.64 -10.77
C GLU A 83 16.61 -7.40 -9.93
N VAL A 84 17.46 -6.49 -10.41
CA VAL A 84 17.72 -5.19 -9.76
C VAL A 84 16.42 -4.38 -9.60
N LEU A 85 15.54 -4.41 -10.60
CA LEU A 85 14.24 -3.75 -10.52
C LEU A 85 13.36 -4.40 -9.44
N ILE A 86 13.31 -5.74 -9.40
CA ILE A 86 12.53 -6.49 -8.42
C ILE A 86 12.99 -6.17 -7.00
N PHE A 87 14.30 -6.22 -6.74
CA PHE A 87 14.87 -5.87 -5.44
C PHE A 87 14.58 -4.42 -5.05
N GLY A 88 14.68 -3.48 -5.99
CA GLY A 88 14.31 -2.08 -5.75
C GLY A 88 12.84 -1.93 -5.34
N MET A 89 11.92 -2.60 -6.03
CA MET A 89 10.49 -2.56 -5.70
C MET A 89 10.18 -3.21 -4.35
N LEU A 90 10.80 -4.36 -4.04
CA LEU A 90 10.66 -5.02 -2.74
C LEU A 90 11.20 -4.15 -1.59
N ALA A 91 12.35 -3.52 -1.80
CA ALA A 91 12.95 -2.60 -0.82
C ALA A 91 12.06 -1.37 -0.59
N ALA A 92 11.49 -0.80 -1.65
CA ALA A 92 10.56 0.33 -1.56
C ALA A 92 9.29 -0.03 -0.77
N LEU A 93 8.67 -1.18 -1.05
CA LEU A 93 7.51 -1.67 -0.30
C LEU A 93 7.82 -1.84 1.19
N LEU A 94 8.92 -2.51 1.51
CA LEU A 94 9.30 -2.76 2.89
C LEU A 94 9.66 -1.46 3.63
N ALA A 95 10.46 -0.57 3.02
CA ALA A 95 10.84 0.70 3.61
C ALA A 95 9.61 1.57 3.91
N ALA A 96 8.69 1.69 2.95
CA ALA A 96 7.44 2.44 3.14
C ALA A 96 6.59 1.85 4.27
N ALA A 97 6.42 0.51 4.29
CA ALA A 97 5.66 -0.17 5.33
C ALA A 97 6.26 0.03 6.73
N VAL A 98 7.59 -0.07 6.85
CA VAL A 98 8.30 0.16 8.12
C VAL A 98 8.10 1.60 8.60
N TRP A 99 8.26 2.59 7.74
CA TRP A 99 8.06 4.00 8.11
C TRP A 99 6.61 4.30 8.50
N LEU A 100 5.62 3.73 7.80
CA LEU A 100 4.21 3.84 8.17
C LEU A 100 3.92 3.22 9.54
N LEU A 101 4.48 2.04 9.83
CA LEU A 101 4.35 1.40 11.13
C LEU A 101 4.96 2.26 12.24
N VAL A 102 6.15 2.82 12.01
CA VAL A 102 6.85 3.67 12.99
C VAL A 102 6.06 4.96 13.23
N ALA A 103 5.53 5.60 12.19
CA ALA A 103 4.78 6.84 12.30
C ALA A 103 3.37 6.66 12.89
N SER A 104 2.79 5.46 12.77
CA SER A 104 1.44 5.15 13.27
C SER A 104 1.44 4.56 14.69
N ARG A 105 2.61 4.46 15.32
CA ARG A 105 2.80 4.11 16.73
C ARG A 105 3.02 5.35 17.57
#